data_AF-A0A7J5QW08-F1
#
_entry.id   AF-A0A7J5QW08-F1
#
_cell.length_a   1.000
_cell.length_b   1.000
_cell.length_c   1.000
_cell.angle_alpha   90.00
_cell.angle_beta   90.00
_cell.angle_gamma   90.00
#
_symmetry.space_group_name_H-M   'P 1'
#
loop_
_entity.id
_entity.type
_entity.pdbx_description
1 polymer ?
#
loop_
_entity_poly.entity_id
_entity_poly.type
_entity_poly.pdbx_seq_one_letter_code
_entity_poly.pdbx_strand_id
1 'polypeptide(L)'
;MGEYKFYQDRKVTSWERDYFSVKANSYEEAEAIVRSWNCEDVSNIIDNRLCYEEWQALTDTSESMLPEENDGNPTIEIFNEDGESIMTNVPKTPQSNQ
;
A
#
# COMPACT_ATOMS: atom_id res chain seq x y z
N MET A 1 5.87 38.71 -9.94
CA MET A 1 4.83 37.72 -9.56
C MET A 1 5.49 36.76 -8.59
N GLY A 2 4.82 36.39 -7.49
CA GLY A 2 5.35 35.43 -6.53
C GLY A 2 5.10 33.98 -6.97
N GLU A 3 5.97 33.08 -6.54
CA GLU A 3 5.78 31.63 -6.63
C GLU A 3 5.49 31.11 -5.22
N TYR A 4 4.51 30.22 -5.11
CA TYR A 4 4.08 29.61 -3.84
C TYR A 4 4.07 28.10 -4.04
N LYS A 5 4.55 27.35 -3.04
CA LYS A 5 4.69 25.89 -3.12
C LYS A 5 3.59 25.19 -2.34
N PHE A 6 3.17 24.05 -2.88
CA PHE A 6 2.15 23.17 -2.32
C PHE A 6 2.55 21.72 -2.63
N TYR A 7 2.04 20.78 -1.86
CA TYR A 7 2.12 19.36 -2.19
C TYR A 7 0.78 18.67 -1.96
N GLN A 8 0.62 17.50 -2.58
CA GLN A 8 -0.58 16.70 -2.50
C GLN A 8 -0.21 15.27 -2.14
N ASP A 9 -0.82 14.76 -1.09
CA ASP A 9 -0.76 13.35 -0.74
C ASP A 9 -1.96 12.62 -1.36
N ARG A 10 -1.72 11.41 -1.85
CA ARG A 10 -2.73 10.52 -2.40
C ARG A 10 -2.65 9.17 -1.73
N LYS A 11 -3.77 8.69 -1.20
CA LYS A 11 -3.93 7.29 -0.83
C LYS A 11 -4.32 6.50 -2.08
N VAL A 12 -3.59 5.42 -2.32
CA VAL A 12 -3.72 4.57 -3.51
C VAL A 12 -3.72 3.11 -3.10
N THR A 13 -4.26 2.25 -3.96
CA THR A 13 -4.06 0.80 -3.89
C THR A 13 -2.98 0.43 -4.90
N SER A 14 -1.94 -0.28 -4.47
CA SER A 14 -0.87 -0.75 -5.35
C SER A 14 -0.52 -2.20 -5.04
N TRP A 15 -0.02 -2.92 -6.02
CA TRP A 15 0.58 -4.23 -5.80
C TRP A 15 1.97 -4.09 -5.18
N GLU A 16 2.31 -5.06 -4.36
CA GLU A 16 3.65 -5.26 -3.82
C GLU A 16 4.21 -6.58 -4.36
N ARG A 17 5.53 -6.69 -4.37
CA ARG A 17 6.24 -7.90 -4.80
C ARG A 17 7.29 -8.27 -3.79
N ASP A 18 7.17 -9.49 -3.28
CA ASP A 18 8.17 -10.13 -2.46
C ASP A 18 8.92 -11.17 -3.29
N TYR A 19 10.23 -10.99 -3.41
CA TYR A 19 11.15 -11.97 -3.95
C TYR A 19 11.55 -12.95 -2.85
N PHE A 20 11.44 -14.24 -3.14
CA PHE A 20 11.82 -15.30 -2.23
C PHE A 20 12.22 -16.56 -2.98
N SER A 21 12.96 -17.43 -2.31
CA SER A 21 13.33 -18.76 -2.79
C SER A 21 12.96 -19.84 -1.78
N VAL A 22 12.82 -21.08 -2.27
CA VAL A 22 12.49 -22.26 -1.46
C VAL A 22 13.56 -23.33 -1.63
N LYS A 23 14.09 -23.82 -0.51
CA LYS A 23 15.01 -24.96 -0.48
C LYS A 23 14.25 -26.26 -0.69
N ALA A 24 14.49 -26.91 -1.82
CA ALA A 24 13.87 -28.19 -2.20
C ALA A 24 14.80 -29.00 -3.12
N ASN A 25 14.54 -30.31 -3.26
CA ASN A 25 15.33 -31.20 -4.11
C ASN A 25 14.92 -31.16 -5.58
N SER A 26 13.70 -30.67 -5.87
CA SER A 26 13.21 -30.43 -7.21
C SER A 26 12.29 -29.22 -7.27
N TYR A 27 12.01 -28.73 -8.48
CA TYR A 27 11.09 -27.62 -8.69
C TYR A 27 9.65 -28.01 -8.32
N GLU A 28 9.25 -29.25 -8.58
CA GLU A 28 7.93 -29.78 -8.19
C GLU A 28 7.76 -29.81 -6.67
N GLU A 29 8.81 -30.16 -5.91
CA GLU A 29 8.79 -30.08 -4.45
C GLU A 29 8.72 -28.61 -3.98
N ALA A 30 9.48 -27.70 -4.60
CA ALA A 30 9.41 -26.27 -4.29
C ALA A 30 7.99 -25.71 -4.52
N GLU A 31 7.36 -26.03 -5.65
CA GLU A 31 5.98 -25.63 -5.93
C GLU A 31 4.99 -26.23 -4.93
N ALA A 32 5.15 -27.50 -4.56
CA ALA A 32 4.28 -28.14 -3.57
C ALA A 32 4.38 -27.45 -2.20
N ILE A 33 5.59 -27.02 -1.80
CA ILE A 33 5.81 -26.22 -0.59
C ILE A 33 5.08 -24.88 -0.70
N VAL A 34 5.30 -24.12 -1.78
CA VAL A 34 4.63 -22.82 -1.98
C VAL A 34 3.11 -22.96 -1.99
N ARG A 35 2.57 -23.98 -2.67
CA ARG A 35 1.12 -24.26 -2.67
C ARG A 35 0.60 -24.63 -1.29
N SER A 36 1.41 -25.29 -0.46
CA SER A 36 1.00 -25.66 0.91
C SER A 36 0.78 -24.44 1.82
N TRP A 37 1.34 -23.29 1.48
CA TRP A 37 1.13 -22.03 2.19
C TRP A 37 -0.20 -21.36 1.85
N ASN A 38 -0.95 -21.88 0.87
CA ASN A 38 -2.32 -21.46 0.56
C ASN A 38 -2.49 -19.94 0.34
N CYS A 39 -1.56 -19.33 -0.39
CA CYS A 39 -1.53 -17.89 -0.68
C CYS A 39 -1.49 -16.99 0.57
N GLU A 40 -0.96 -17.47 1.69
CA GLU A 40 -0.57 -16.62 2.81
C GLU A 40 0.57 -15.68 2.39
N ASP A 41 0.59 -14.48 2.98
CA ASP A 41 1.65 -13.50 2.78
C ASP A 41 2.99 -14.10 3.20
N VAL A 42 3.95 -14.12 2.27
CA VAL A 42 5.24 -14.77 2.45
C VAL A 42 6.06 -14.18 3.60
N SER A 43 5.83 -12.91 3.95
CA SER A 43 6.48 -12.26 5.09
C SER A 43 6.04 -12.82 6.45
N ASN A 44 4.88 -13.49 6.50
CA ASN A 44 4.31 -14.08 7.71
C ASN A 44 4.59 -15.60 7.84
N ILE A 45 5.15 -16.22 6.81
CA ILE A 45 5.37 -17.67 6.77
C ILE A 45 6.58 -18.06 7.61
N ILE A 46 6.38 -18.99 8.54
CA ILE A 46 7.45 -19.59 9.33
C ILE A 46 7.79 -20.98 8.78
N ASP A 47 8.67 -21.02 7.78
CA ASP A 47 9.19 -22.26 7.19
C ASP A 47 10.71 -22.12 7.02
N ASN A 48 11.50 -23.08 7.52
CA ASN A 48 12.96 -23.02 7.45
C ASN A 48 13.51 -23.20 6.03
N ARG A 49 12.66 -23.65 5.09
CA ARG A 49 12.99 -23.78 3.67
C ARG A 49 12.76 -22.48 2.90
N LEU A 50 11.93 -21.59 3.40
CA LEU A 50 11.73 -20.26 2.83
C LEU A 50 12.98 -19.40 3.07
N CYS A 51 13.43 -18.72 2.03
CA CYS A 51 14.49 -17.71 2.07
C CYS A 51 13.93 -16.43 1.48
N TYR A 52 13.59 -15.48 2.35
CA TYR A 52 13.11 -14.17 1.95
C TYR A 52 14.27 -13.31 1.41
N GLU A 53 14.02 -12.55 0.34
CA GLU A 53 15.04 -11.76 -0.34
C GLU A 53 14.71 -10.26 -0.28
N GLU A 54 13.86 -9.77 -1.17
CA GLU A 54 13.60 -8.33 -1.36
C GLU A 54 12.12 -8.03 -1.49
N TRP A 55 11.70 -6.88 -0.96
CA TRP A 55 10.38 -6.29 -1.16
C TRP A 55 10.44 -5.15 -2.17
N GLN A 56 9.42 -5.05 -3.02
CA GLN A 56 9.26 -3.96 -3.97
C GLN A 56 7.80 -3.48 -4.04
N ALA A 57 7.58 -2.18 -3.81
CA ALA A 57 6.32 -1.53 -4.19
C ALA A 57 6.22 -1.37 -5.72
N LEU A 58 5.13 -1.84 -6.33
CA LEU A 58 4.86 -1.71 -7.76
C LEU A 58 4.03 -0.46 -8.03
N THR A 59 4.66 0.70 -7.89
CA THR A 59 4.00 2.01 -8.01
C THR A 59 3.31 2.24 -9.36
N ASP A 60 3.76 1.56 -10.42
CA ASP A 60 3.17 1.53 -11.76
C ASP A 60 1.79 0.85 -11.81
N THR A 61 1.47 0.03 -10.81
CA THR A 61 0.16 -0.60 -10.63
C THR A 61 -0.80 0.19 -9.76
N SER A 62 -0.41 1.41 -9.35
CA SER A 62 -1.21 2.22 -8.43
C SER A 62 -2.52 2.66 -9.06
N GLU A 63 -3.62 2.33 -8.38
CA GLU A 63 -4.96 2.79 -8.70
C GLU A 63 -5.42 3.81 -7.65
N SER A 64 -6.27 4.75 -8.08
CA SER A 64 -6.80 5.78 -7.19
C SER A 64 -7.80 5.17 -6.22
N MET A 65 -7.68 5.47 -4.93
CA MET A 65 -8.65 5.06 -3.91
C MET A 65 -9.67 6.18 -3.67
N LEU A 66 -10.95 5.84 -3.65
CA LEU A 66 -12.04 6.74 -3.27
C LEU A 66 -12.19 6.80 -1.74
N PRO A 67 -12.69 7.91 -1.17
CA PRO A 67 -12.97 7.97 0.26
C PRO A 67 -13.89 6.86 0.76
N GLU A 68 -14.87 6.44 -0.04
CA GLU A 68 -15.79 5.34 0.31
C GLU A 68 -15.07 4.00 0.46
N GLU A 69 -13.97 3.79 -0.29
CA GLU A 69 -13.10 2.62 -0.18
C GLU A 69 -12.13 2.73 1.01
N ASN A 70 -12.04 3.91 1.62
CA ASN A 70 -11.18 4.26 2.75
C ASN A 70 -11.99 4.60 4.01
N ASP A 71 -13.12 3.91 4.22
CA ASP A 71 -14.00 4.11 5.38
C ASP A 71 -14.53 5.56 5.54
N GLY A 72 -14.70 6.28 4.42
CA GLY A 72 -15.11 7.68 4.39
C GLY A 72 -14.00 8.67 4.74
N ASN A 73 -12.76 8.22 4.94
CA ASN A 73 -11.63 9.08 5.24
C ASN A 73 -11.00 9.68 3.97
N PRO A 74 -10.34 10.85 4.05
CA PRO A 74 -9.63 11.45 2.92
C PRO A 74 -8.69 10.50 2.19
N THR A 75 -8.70 10.56 0.86
CA THR A 75 -7.72 9.89 0.00
C THR A 75 -6.90 10.86 -0.83
N ILE A 76 -7.27 12.15 -0.81
CA ILE A 76 -6.50 13.25 -1.39
C ILE A 76 -6.46 14.37 -0.36
N GLU A 77 -5.26 14.82 -0.03
CA GLU A 77 -5.01 15.92 0.90
C GLU A 77 -4.01 16.90 0.27
N ILE A 78 -4.30 18.20 0.36
CA ILE A 78 -3.44 19.26 -0.17
C ILE A 78 -2.91 20.08 1.00
N PHE A 79 -1.59 20.33 0.97
CA PHE A 79 -0.88 21.05 2.01
C PHE A 79 -0.09 22.24 1.41
N ASN A 80 0.16 23.26 2.24
CA ASN A 80 1.15 24.30 1.92
C ASN A 80 2.58 23.79 2.17
N GLU A 81 3.58 24.61 1.85
CA GLU A 81 4.99 24.25 2.04
C GLU A 81 5.42 24.05 3.51
N ASP A 82 4.64 24.59 4.46
CA ASP A 82 4.83 24.42 5.90
C ASP A 82 4.16 23.12 6.44
N GLY A 83 3.46 22.37 5.58
CA GLY A 83 2.74 21.15 5.94
C GLY A 83 1.38 21.39 6.60
N GLU A 84 0.83 22.60 6.52
CA GLU A 84 -0.52 22.89 6.99
C GLU A 84 -1.56 22.39 5.98
N SER A 85 -2.55 21.65 6.46
CA SER A 85 -3.65 21.13 5.64
C SER A 85 -4.52 22.28 5.12
N ILE A 86 -4.67 22.34 3.80
CA ILE A 86 -5.52 23.32 3.10
C ILE A 86 -6.92 22.74 2.88
N MET A 87 -6.99 21.54 2.30
CA MET A 87 -8.25 20.88 1.97
C MET A 87 -8.09 19.37 1.75
N THR A 88 -9.21 18.65 1.83
CA THR A 88 -9.31 17.23 1.51
C THR A 88 -10.46 16.97 0.54
N ASN A 89 -10.53 15.77 -0.03
CA ASN A 89 -11.63 15.34 -0.90
C ASN A 89 -12.87 14.81 -0.17
N VAL A 90 -12.93 14.93 1.16
CA VAL A 90 -14.11 14.55 1.96
C VAL A 90 -14.85 15.82 2.41
N PRO A 91 -16.19 15.88 2.29
CA PRO A 91 -16.96 17.01 2.77
C PRO A 91 -16.76 17.21 4.28
N LYS A 92 -16.50 18.45 4.71
CA LYS A 92 -16.56 18.78 6.14
C LYS A 92 -17.99 18.51 6.61
N THR A 93 -18.16 17.56 7.53
CA THR A 93 -19.44 17.42 8.22
C THR A 93 -19.73 18.76 8.90
N PRO A 94 -20.92 19.37 8.73
CA PRO A 94 -21.26 20.53 9.52
C PRO A 94 -21.11 20.13 10.98
N GLN A 95 -20.24 20.82 11.73
CA GLN A 95 -20.22 20.65 13.18
C GLN A 95 -21.65 20.90 13.64
N SER A 96 -22.27 19.87 14.22
CA SER A 96 -23.52 20.04 14.93
C SER A 96 -23.20 20.98 16.09
N ASN A 97 -23.53 22.26 15.94
CA ASN A 97 -23.43 23.24 17.02
C ASN A 97 -24.38 22.75 18.13
N GLN A 98 -23.81 22.08 19.13
CA GLN A 98 -24.45 21.91 20.44
C GLN A 98 -24.15 23.14 21.30
#